data_AF-A0A3B9BK00-F1
#
_entry.id   AF-A0A3B9BK00-F1
#
_cell.length_a   1.000
_cell.length_b   1.000
_cell.length_c   1.000
_cell.angle_alpha   90.00
_cell.angle_beta   90.00
_cell.angle_gamma   90.00
#
_symmetry.space_group_name_H-M   'P 1'
#
loop_
_entity.id
_entity.type
_entity.pdbx_description
1 polymer ?
#
loop_
_entity_poly.entity_id
_entity_poly.type
_entity_poly.pdbx_seq_one_letter_code
_entity_poly.pdbx_strand_id
1 'polypeptide(L)'
;YGGNQAQKDKYLAPLSTGAMRAAISVTEASGGSDVAGIKTRADKVDGGYRLNGQKIFSTNAAIADFVVVAAKTDPTKRHGGISAFIVEKGM
;
A
#
# COMPACT_ATOMS: atom_id res chain seq x y z
N TYR A 1 10.27 -2.59 11.40
CA TYR A 1 10.24 -1.16 11.79
C TYR A 1 8.86 -0.51 11.61
N GLY A 2 8.07 -0.84 10.56
CA GLY A 2 6.67 -0.38 10.43
C GLY A 2 5.64 -1.26 11.16
N GLY A 3 4.36 -0.83 11.11
CA GLY A 3 3.20 -1.51 11.70
C GLY A 3 3.10 -1.37 13.23
N ASN A 4 1.93 -0.98 13.74
CA ASN A 4 1.64 -1.05 15.18
C ASN A 4 1.37 -2.50 15.62
N GLN A 5 1.27 -2.75 16.92
CA GLN A 5 1.09 -4.11 17.44
C GLN A 5 -0.20 -4.76 16.92
N ALA A 6 -1.31 -4.02 16.93
CA ALA A 6 -2.60 -4.52 16.43
C ALA A 6 -2.54 -4.92 14.94
N GLN A 7 -1.83 -4.16 14.10
CA GLN A 7 -1.60 -4.50 12.70
C GLN A 7 -0.73 -5.75 12.58
N LYS A 8 0.35 -5.86 13.37
CA LYS A 8 1.22 -7.03 13.34
C LYS A 8 0.47 -8.29 13.73
N ASP A 9 -0.34 -8.24 14.78
CA ASP A 9 -1.13 -9.37 15.26
C ASP A 9 -2.20 -9.76 14.23
N LYS A 10 -2.88 -8.78 13.63
CA LYS A 10 -3.93 -9.01 12.62
C LYS A 10 -3.37 -9.62 11.33
N TYR A 11 -2.21 -9.16 10.84
CA TYR A 11 -1.72 -9.51 9.51
C TYR A 11 -0.57 -10.51 9.50
N LEU A 12 0.41 -10.41 10.40
CA LEU A 12 1.64 -11.23 10.31
C LEU A 12 1.42 -12.67 10.76
N ALA A 13 0.63 -12.89 11.81
CA ALA A 13 0.34 -14.24 12.31
C ALA A 13 -0.41 -15.11 11.28
N PRO A 14 -1.50 -14.67 10.62
CA PRO A 14 -2.14 -15.46 9.58
C PRO A 14 -1.36 -15.48 8.26
N LEU A 15 -0.54 -14.45 7.96
CA LEU A 15 0.32 -14.46 6.79
C LEU A 15 1.43 -15.53 6.90
N SER A 16 2.00 -15.72 8.09
CA SER A 16 3.08 -16.71 8.30
C SER A 16 2.61 -18.16 8.21
N THR A 17 1.33 -18.42 8.47
CA THR A 17 0.72 -19.75 8.34
C THR A 17 0.10 -20.01 6.97
N GLY A 18 0.04 -19.00 6.10
CA GLY A 18 -0.62 -19.08 4.79
C GLY A 18 -2.16 -18.96 4.85
N ALA A 19 -2.73 -18.69 6.02
CA ALA A 19 -4.16 -18.43 6.19
C ALA A 19 -4.60 -17.10 5.54
N MET A 20 -3.67 -16.16 5.35
CA MET A 20 -3.85 -14.96 4.54
C MET A 20 -2.79 -14.86 3.44
N ARG A 21 -3.16 -14.23 2.33
CA ARG A 21 -2.30 -13.88 1.20
C ARG A 21 -2.15 -12.37 1.13
N ALA A 22 -0.92 -11.90 0.96
CA ALA A 22 -0.62 -10.49 0.78
C ALA A 22 -0.12 -10.18 -0.63
N ALA A 23 -0.30 -8.93 -1.05
CA ALA A 23 0.40 -8.35 -2.18
C ALA A 23 1.04 -7.02 -1.78
N ILE A 24 2.02 -6.59 -2.57
CA ILE A 24 2.62 -5.26 -2.47
C ILE A 24 2.45 -4.54 -3.80
N SER A 25 2.10 -3.26 -3.74
CA SER A 25 1.77 -2.46 -4.91
C SER A 25 2.45 -1.09 -4.85
N VAL A 26 3.54 -0.97 -5.62
CA VAL A 26 4.39 0.23 -5.69
C VAL A 26 4.42 0.77 -7.12
N THR A 27 4.78 -0.09 -8.08
CA THR A 27 5.01 0.28 -9.48
C THR A 27 3.77 0.86 -10.16
N GLU A 28 4.01 1.86 -11.00
CA GLU A 28 3.00 2.52 -11.81
C GLU A 28 3.39 2.49 -13.28
N ALA A 29 2.42 2.69 -14.18
CA ALA A 29 2.69 2.77 -15.61
C ALA A 29 3.70 3.88 -15.96
N SER A 30 3.75 4.95 -15.15
CA SER A 30 4.70 6.06 -15.31
C SER A 30 6.13 5.75 -14.84
N GLY A 31 6.38 4.63 -14.18
CA GLY A 31 7.73 4.24 -13.75
C GLY A 31 7.79 3.26 -12.58
N GLY A 32 8.85 2.43 -12.57
CA GLY A 32 9.18 1.51 -11.48
C GLY A 32 10.45 1.90 -10.72
N SER A 33 11.55 2.22 -11.44
CA SER A 33 12.83 2.54 -10.81
C SER A 33 12.78 3.85 -9.99
N ASP A 34 12.08 4.87 -10.47
CA ASP A 34 11.85 6.11 -9.71
C ASP A 34 10.61 6.01 -8.82
N VAL A 35 10.75 5.29 -7.70
CA VAL A 35 9.67 5.17 -6.70
C VAL A 35 9.28 6.53 -6.11
N ALA A 36 10.20 7.50 -6.02
CA ALA A 36 9.85 8.85 -5.56
C ALA A 36 8.87 9.56 -6.51
N GLY A 37 8.86 9.17 -7.78
CA GLY A 37 8.06 9.75 -8.86
C GLY A 37 6.63 9.22 -8.99
N ILE A 38 6.21 8.27 -8.16
CA ILE A 38 4.84 7.72 -8.17
C ILE A 38 3.77 8.81 -8.06
N LYS A 39 2.63 8.59 -8.70
CA LYS A 39 1.50 9.52 -8.86
C LYS A 39 0.27 9.15 -8.05
N THR A 40 0.13 7.88 -7.63
CA THR A 40 -0.95 7.48 -6.71
C THR A 40 -0.89 8.34 -5.46
N ARG A 41 -1.97 9.03 -5.14
CA ARG A 41 -2.07 9.94 -3.98
C ARG A 41 -2.95 9.36 -2.89
N ALA A 42 -2.70 9.80 -1.66
CA ALA A 42 -3.54 9.55 -0.51
C ALA A 42 -3.88 10.91 0.12
N ASP A 43 -5.06 11.43 -0.18
CA ASP A 43 -5.54 12.70 0.33
C ASP A 43 -6.18 12.49 1.72
N LYS A 44 -5.84 13.30 2.73
CA LYS A 44 -6.55 13.27 4.02
C LYS A 44 -8.01 13.62 3.81
N VAL A 45 -8.90 12.82 4.39
CA VAL A 45 -10.35 13.05 4.45
C VAL A 45 -10.81 12.84 5.89
N ASP A 46 -12.07 13.17 6.19
CA ASP A 46 -12.61 12.85 7.50
C ASP A 46 -12.55 11.35 7.76
N GLY A 47 -12.09 10.96 8.95
CA GLY A 47 -11.90 9.56 9.34
C GLY A 47 -10.77 8.78 8.65
N GLY A 48 -10.00 9.35 7.71
CA GLY A 48 -8.92 8.60 7.08
C GLY A 48 -8.27 9.23 5.84
N TYR A 49 -7.99 8.38 4.85
CA TYR A 49 -7.35 8.78 3.59
C TYR A 49 -8.13 8.25 2.40
N ARG A 50 -8.28 9.09 1.36
CA ARG A 50 -8.79 8.67 0.06
C ARG A 50 -7.63 8.41 -0.88
N LEU A 51 -7.47 7.15 -1.28
CA LEU A 51 -6.45 6.73 -2.23
C LEU A 51 -7.00 6.85 -3.67
N ASN A 52 -6.21 7.44 -4.57
CA ASN A 52 -6.56 7.54 -5.98
C ASN A 52 -5.33 7.46 -6.87
N GLY A 53 -5.34 6.51 -7.80
CA GLY A 53 -4.23 6.26 -8.72
C GLY A 53 -4.36 4.92 -9.41
N GLN A 54 -3.29 4.51 -10.09
CA GLN A 54 -3.21 3.23 -10.79
C GLN A 54 -1.87 2.57 -10.47
N LYS A 55 -1.93 1.26 -10.23
CA LYS A 55 -0.77 0.42 -9.98
C LYS A 55 -0.69 -0.70 -11.01
N ILE A 56 0.52 -1.18 -11.27
CA ILE A 56 0.77 -2.29 -12.20
C ILE A 56 1.79 -3.26 -11.61
N PHE A 57 1.83 -4.49 -12.14
CA PHE A 57 2.76 -5.55 -11.74
C PHE A 57 2.67 -5.92 -10.25
N SER A 58 1.47 -5.87 -9.68
CA SER A 58 1.22 -6.24 -8.28
C SER A 58 1.02 -7.75 -8.18
N THR A 59 2.12 -8.48 -8.01
CA THR A 59 2.11 -9.94 -7.85
C THR A 59 1.13 -10.36 -6.74
N ASN A 60 0.35 -11.41 -7.00
CA ASN A 60 -0.71 -11.95 -6.14
C ASN A 60 -1.93 -11.04 -5.89
N ALA A 61 -2.00 -9.81 -6.42
CA ALA A 61 -3.07 -8.87 -6.07
C ALA A 61 -4.49 -9.41 -6.31
N ALA A 62 -4.70 -10.24 -7.33
CA ALA A 62 -6.02 -10.83 -7.63
C ALA A 62 -6.52 -11.81 -6.55
N ILE A 63 -5.60 -12.44 -5.81
CA ILE A 63 -5.90 -13.46 -4.79
C ILE A 63 -5.51 -13.02 -3.36
N ALA A 64 -5.00 -11.81 -3.20
CA ALA A 64 -4.59 -11.29 -1.91
C ALA A 64 -5.80 -10.89 -1.06
N ASP A 65 -5.71 -11.15 0.25
CA ASP A 65 -6.66 -10.71 1.25
C ASP A 65 -6.41 -9.24 1.64
N PHE A 66 -5.15 -8.79 1.51
CA PHE A 66 -4.80 -7.38 1.61
C PHE A 66 -3.61 -7.00 0.71
N VAL A 67 -3.54 -5.73 0.35
CA VAL A 67 -2.46 -5.14 -0.45
C VAL A 67 -1.81 -4.01 0.34
N VAL A 68 -0.47 -4.04 0.43
CA VAL A 68 0.29 -2.87 0.89
C VAL A 68 0.52 -1.93 -0.29
N VAL A 69 -0.12 -0.76 -0.27
CA VAL A 69 -0.07 0.23 -1.35
C VAL A 69 0.82 1.40 -0.95
N ALA A 70 1.80 1.73 -1.79
CA ALA A 70 2.57 2.96 -1.65
C ALA A 70 1.85 4.13 -2.35
N ALA A 71 1.60 5.20 -1.61
CA ALA A 71 0.93 6.40 -2.15
C ALA A 71 1.55 7.69 -1.59
N LYS A 72 1.47 8.76 -2.38
CA LYS A 72 1.95 10.09 -2.06
C LYS A 72 1.00 10.77 -1.07
N THR A 73 1.48 11.02 0.14
CA THR A 73 0.78 11.85 1.15
C THR A 73 1.29 13.29 1.17
N ASP A 74 2.49 13.52 0.64
CA ASP A 74 3.04 14.87 0.45
C ASP A 74 3.83 14.92 -0.87
N PRO A 75 3.29 15.55 -1.94
CA PRO A 75 3.95 15.60 -3.24
C PRO A 75 5.21 16.49 -3.26
N THR A 76 5.37 17.39 -2.28
CA THR A 76 6.53 18.28 -2.19
C THR A 76 7.78 17.56 -1.70
N LYS A 77 7.60 16.40 -1.05
CA LYS A 77 8.66 15.55 -0.54
C LYS A 77 8.87 14.36 -1.49
N ARG A 78 10.13 14.03 -1.80
CA ARG A 78 10.48 12.88 -2.68
C ARG A 78 10.10 11.54 -2.02
N HIS A 79 11.07 10.80 -1.47
CA HIS A 79 10.78 9.55 -0.75
C HIS A 79 10.05 9.81 0.56
N GLY A 80 10.39 10.88 1.28
CA GLY A 80 9.71 11.25 2.54
C GLY A 80 8.25 11.71 2.39
N GLY A 81 7.75 11.81 1.16
CA GLY A 81 6.36 12.13 0.84
C GLY A 81 5.47 10.92 0.59
N ILE A 82 6.03 9.71 0.73
CA ILE A 82 5.33 8.45 0.45
C ILE A 82 4.98 7.77 1.76
N SER A 83 3.73 7.35 1.87
CA SER A 83 3.22 6.51 2.96
C SER A 83 2.80 5.15 2.42
N ALA A 84 2.83 4.13 3.28
CA ALA A 84 2.34 2.79 2.98
C ALA A 84 0.98 2.57 3.67
N PHE A 85 0.03 2.01 2.93
CA PHE A 85 -1.33 1.74 3.38
C PHE A 85 -1.62 0.25 3.26
N ILE A 86 -2.24 -0.33 4.28
CA ILE A 86 -2.80 -1.69 4.19
C ILE A 86 -4.24 -1.55 3.71
N VAL A 87 -4.55 -2.10 2.54
CA VAL A 87 -5.88 -2.07 1.92
C VAL A 87 -6.41 -3.49 1.85
N GLU A 88 -7.47 -3.78 2.60
CA GLU A 88 -8.12 -5.10 2.61
C GLU A 88 -9.04 -5.28 1.40
N LYS A 89 -9.18 -6.51 0.94
CA LYS A 89 -10.10 -6.86 -0.15
C LYS A 89 -11.54 -6.60 0.27
N GLY A 90 -12.30 -5.90 -0.58
CA GLY A 90 -13.74 -5.65 -0.39
C GLY A 90 -14.09 -4.43 0.46
N MET A 91 -13.11 -3.59 0.81
CA MET A 91 -13.34 -2.23 1.34
C MET A 91 -13.78 -1.25 0.24
#